data_AF-A0A843BVR8-F1
#
_entry.id   AF-A0A843BVR8-F1
#
_cell.length_a   1.000
_cell.length_b   1.000
_cell.length_c   1.000
_cell.angle_alpha   90.00
_cell.angle_beta   90.00
_cell.angle_gamma   90.00
#
_symmetry.space_group_name_H-M   'P 1'
#
loop_
_entity.id
_entity.type
_entity.pdbx_description
1 polymer ?
#
loop_
_entity_poly.entity_id
_entity_poly.type
_entity_poly.pdbx_seq_one_letter_code
_entity_poly.pdbx_strand_id
1 'polypeptide(L)'
;MAFDIGQNILWIALVLVLVAVLLLYFLGKRMAPHNPTKEKLKSYACGEDIPGGQQQFYPNMFIFAIYFTIFDILAFVIATAMVVITQDPWVPGFSAIAAIFAGIGLLGVISLRR
;
A
#
# COMPACT_ATOMS: atom_id res chain seq x y z
N MET A 1 20.82 12.86 -18.80
CA MET A 1 20.60 11.88 -19.89
C MET A 1 20.28 10.47 -19.38
N ALA A 2 21.13 9.78 -18.60
CA ALA A 2 20.78 8.43 -18.10
C ALA A 2 19.62 8.43 -17.06
N PHE A 3 19.56 9.45 -16.20
CA PHE A 3 18.49 9.63 -15.20
C PHE A 3 17.13 9.94 -15.85
N ASP A 4 17.10 10.78 -16.89
CA ASP A 4 15.89 11.09 -17.66
C ASP A 4 15.33 9.86 -18.37
N ILE A 5 16.21 9.04 -18.96
CA ILE A 5 15.82 7.79 -19.62
C ILE A 5 15.22 6.81 -18.59
N GLY A 6 15.85 6.65 -17.42
CA GLY A 6 15.34 5.80 -16.34
C GLY A 6 13.96 6.23 -15.85
N GLN A 7 13.75 7.52 -15.61
CA GLN A 7 12.46 8.06 -15.17
C GLN A 7 11.37 7.88 -16.24
N ASN A 8 11.68 8.12 -17.50
CA ASN A 8 10.74 7.94 -18.61
C ASN A 8 10.31 6.47 -18.77
N ILE A 9 11.25 5.53 -18.59
CA ILE A 9 10.95 4.09 -18.62
C ILE A 9 9.94 3.70 -17.55
N LEU A 10 10.06 4.25 -16.32
CA LEU A 10 9.11 3.97 -15.24
C LEU A 10 7.70 4.46 -15.55
N TRP A 11 7.56 5.69 -16.10
CA TRP A 11 6.26 6.22 -16.53
C TRP A 11 5.64 5.39 -17.65
N ILE A 12 6.44 5.00 -18.64
CA ILE A 12 5.98 4.15 -19.75
C ILE A 12 5.51 2.78 -19.22
N ALA A 13 6.28 2.16 -18.32
CA ALA A 13 5.93 0.88 -17.73
C ALA A 13 4.61 0.96 -16.93
N LEU A 14 4.44 2.01 -16.12
CA LEU A 14 3.21 2.22 -15.34
C LEU A 14 1.98 2.38 -16.24
N VAL A 15 2.09 3.22 -17.28
CA VAL A 15 0.99 3.42 -18.24
C VAL A 15 0.69 2.14 -19.00
N LEU A 16 1.71 1.39 -19.43
CA LEU A 16 1.54 0.14 -20.15
C LEU A 16 0.82 -0.91 -19.30
N VAL A 17 1.20 -1.07 -18.03
CA VAL A 17 0.52 -1.99 -17.10
C VAL A 17 -0.92 -1.56 -16.85
N LEU A 18 -1.15 -0.27 -16.62
CA LEU A 18 -2.50 0.26 -16.41
C LEU A 18 -3.40 0.01 -17.62
N VAL A 19 -2.91 0.31 -18.82
CA VAL A 19 -3.63 0.06 -20.08
C VAL A 19 -3.89 -1.43 -20.28
N ALA A 20 -2.92 -2.30 -20.00
CA ALA A 20 -3.10 -3.74 -20.12
C ALA A 20 -4.20 -4.26 -19.18
N VAL A 21 -4.24 -3.82 -17.92
CA VAL A 21 -5.28 -4.19 -16.96
C VAL A 21 -6.66 -3.71 -17.40
N LEU A 22 -6.76 -2.46 -17.87
CA LEU A 22 -8.02 -1.90 -18.37
C LEU A 22 -8.52 -2.64 -19.62
N LEU A 23 -7.61 -3.00 -20.53
CA LEU A 23 -7.94 -3.80 -21.71
C LEU A 23 -8.43 -5.18 -21.32
N LEU A 24 -7.77 -5.87 -20.38
CA LEU A 24 -8.22 -7.17 -19.89
C LEU A 24 -9.61 -7.09 -19.28
N TYR A 25 -9.89 -6.05 -18.48
CA TYR A 25 -11.21 -5.85 -17.89
C TYR A 25 -12.27 -5.56 -18.95
N PHE A 26 -11.96 -4.72 -19.93
CA PHE A 26 -12.86 -4.38 -21.03
C PHE A 26 -13.16 -5.58 -21.93
N LEU A 27 -12.13 -6.34 -22.32
CA LEU A 27 -12.29 -7.57 -23.10
C LEU A 27 -13.07 -8.62 -22.30
N GLY A 28 -12.76 -8.81 -21.02
CA GLY A 28 -13.49 -9.72 -20.13
C GLY A 28 -14.98 -9.37 -20.06
N LYS A 29 -15.32 -8.09 -19.89
CA LYS A 29 -16.70 -7.60 -19.92
C LYS A 29 -17.39 -7.80 -21.27
N ARG A 30 -16.65 -7.64 -22.38
CA ARG A 30 -17.20 -7.74 -23.75
C ARG A 30 -17.45 -9.19 -24.17
N MET A 31 -16.58 -10.12 -23.76
CA MET A 31 -16.67 -11.55 -24.09
C MET A 31 -17.65 -12.31 -23.19
N ALA A 32 -17.83 -11.87 -21.94
CA ALA A 32 -18.70 -12.57 -20.99
C ALA A 32 -20.20 -12.45 -21.38
N PRO A 33 -20.96 -13.56 -21.35
CA PRO A 33 -22.40 -13.51 -21.54
C PRO A 33 -23.06 -12.78 -20.37
N HIS A 34 -23.79 -11.70 -20.68
CA HIS A 34 -24.44 -10.86 -19.68
C HIS A 34 -25.93 -11.23 -19.54
N ASN A 35 -26.24 -12.13 -18.59
CA ASN A 35 -27.62 -12.51 -18.25
C ASN A 35 -27.86 -12.43 -16.72
N PRO A 36 -28.07 -11.21 -16.18
CA PRO A 36 -28.29 -11.01 -14.76
C PRO A 36 -29.68 -11.52 -14.34
N THR A 37 -29.73 -12.42 -13.36
CA THR A 37 -30.98 -12.84 -12.69
C THR A 37 -30.95 -12.39 -11.24
N LYS A 38 -32.12 -12.21 -10.60
CA LYS A 38 -32.21 -11.76 -9.20
C LYS A 38 -31.40 -12.64 -8.25
N GLU A 39 -31.37 -13.95 -8.49
CA GLU A 39 -30.61 -14.91 -7.68
C GLU A 39 -29.10 -14.81 -7.90
N LYS A 40 -28.63 -14.61 -9.15
CA LYS A 40 -27.21 -14.43 -9.48
C LYS A 40 -26.60 -13.14 -8.90
N LEU A 41 -27.45 -12.17 -8.55
CA LEU A 41 -27.05 -10.90 -7.95
C LEU A 41 -27.05 -10.94 -6.42
N LYS A 42 -27.50 -12.03 -5.79
CA LYS A 42 -27.39 -12.20 -4.35
C LYS A 42 -25.92 -12.42 -3.95
N SER A 43 -25.47 -11.77 -2.88
CA SER A 43 -24.09 -11.87 -2.38
C SER A 43 -23.74 -13.25 -1.81
N TYR A 44 -24.74 -14.10 -1.54
CA TYR A 44 -24.56 -15.41 -0.94
C TYR A 44 -25.26 -16.50 -1.74
N ALA A 45 -24.58 -17.64 -1.90
CA ALA A 45 -24.99 -18.71 -2.81
C ALA A 45 -26.00 -19.69 -2.20
N CYS A 46 -26.07 -19.82 -0.87
CA CYS A 46 -26.94 -20.81 -0.23
C CYS A 46 -28.39 -20.34 -0.05
N GLY A 47 -28.77 -19.23 -0.71
CA GLY A 47 -30.15 -18.72 -0.73
C GLY A 47 -30.62 -18.04 0.57
N GLU A 48 -29.82 -18.09 1.64
CA GLU A 48 -30.08 -17.38 2.88
C GLU A 48 -29.80 -15.88 2.72
N ASP A 49 -30.72 -15.05 3.19
CA ASP A 49 -30.56 -13.60 3.17
C ASP A 49 -29.67 -13.19 4.35
N ILE A 50 -28.36 -13.07 4.08
CA ILE A 50 -27.41 -12.53 5.05
C ILE A 50 -27.69 -11.03 5.20
N PRO A 51 -28.08 -10.53 6.39
CA PRO A 51 -28.29 -9.11 6.59
C PRO A 51 -26.96 -8.38 6.37
N GLY A 52 -26.99 -7.32 5.56
CA GLY A 52 -25.83 -6.44 5.27
C GLY A 52 -25.45 -5.56 6.47
N GLY A 53 -25.40 -6.15 7.67
CA GLY A 53 -25.00 -5.47 8.89
C GLY A 53 -23.54 -5.07 8.84
N GLN A 54 -23.20 -3.98 9.52
CA GLN A 54 -21.81 -3.60 9.74
C GLN A 54 -21.20 -4.60 10.70
N GLN A 55 -20.58 -5.65 10.14
CA GLN A 55 -19.79 -6.58 10.93
C GLN A 55 -18.65 -5.78 11.57
N GLN A 56 -18.60 -5.73 12.89
CA GLN A 56 -17.51 -5.09 13.60
C GLN A 56 -16.24 -5.89 13.31
N PHE A 57 -15.38 -5.35 12.44
CA PHE A 57 -14.08 -5.92 12.18
C PHE A 57 -13.30 -6.01 13.49
N TYR A 58 -12.56 -7.11 13.67
CA TYR A 58 -11.75 -7.31 14.86
C TYR A 58 -10.84 -6.09 15.09
N PRO A 59 -10.82 -5.50 16.30
CA PRO A 59 -10.01 -4.31 16.59
C PRO A 59 -8.52 -4.54 16.32
N ASN A 60 -8.09 -5.80 16.31
CA ASN A 60 -6.72 -6.20 16.00
C ASN A 60 -6.27 -5.80 14.58
N MET A 61 -7.16 -5.79 13.58
CA MET A 61 -6.79 -5.36 12.22
C MET A 61 -6.58 -3.85 12.15
N PHE A 62 -7.34 -3.09 12.95
CA PHE A 62 -7.15 -1.64 13.06
C PHE A 62 -5.84 -1.29 13.77
N ILE A 63 -5.53 -2.01 14.85
CA ILE A 63 -4.25 -1.88 15.56
C ILE A 63 -3.08 -2.20 14.62
N PHE A 64 -3.19 -3.25 13.81
CA PHE A 64 -2.19 -3.58 12.80
C PHE A 64 -2.00 -2.44 11.78
N ALA A 65 -3.08 -1.84 11.28
CA ALA A 65 -3.00 -0.73 10.32
C ALA A 65 -2.28 0.50 10.91
N ILE A 66 -2.52 0.82 12.18
CA ILE A 66 -1.80 1.89 12.88
C ILE A 66 -0.30 1.58 12.96
N TYR A 67 0.06 0.36 13.37
CA TYR A 67 1.48 -0.02 13.43
C TYR A 67 2.14 0.00 12.07
N PHE A 68 1.49 -0.57 11.05
CA PHE A 68 1.96 -0.53 9.68
C PHE A 68 2.27 0.90 9.24
N THR A 69 1.35 1.84 9.49
CA THR A 69 1.52 3.25 9.12
C THR A 69 2.70 3.91 9.84
N ILE A 70 2.88 3.62 11.14
CA ILE A 70 4.02 4.14 11.91
C ILE A 70 5.35 3.61 11.35
N PHE A 71 5.44 2.32 11.07
CA PHE A 71 6.67 1.71 10.52
C PHE A 71 6.93 2.12 9.08
N ASP A 72 5.89 2.35 8.27
CA ASP A 72 6.02 2.83 6.90
C ASP A 72 6.59 4.26 6.85
N ILE A 73 6.09 5.17 7.69
CA ILE A 73 6.66 6.51 7.86
C ILE A 73 8.11 6.44 8.33
N LEU A 74 8.41 5.55 9.28
CA LEU A 74 9.79 5.35 9.74
C LEU A 74 10.70 4.88 8.60
N ALA A 75 10.27 3.90 7.80
CA ALA A 75 11.01 3.39 6.66
C ALA A 75 11.25 4.51 5.63
N PHE A 76 10.25 5.35 5.36
CA PHE A 76 10.36 6.50 4.47
C PHE A 76 11.40 7.53 4.96
N VAL A 77 11.38 7.87 6.26
CA VAL A 77 12.36 8.79 6.87
C VAL A 77 13.78 8.22 6.78
N ILE A 78 13.97 6.94 7.09
CA ILE A 78 15.28 6.27 6.99
C ILE A 78 15.76 6.24 5.54
N ALA A 79 14.90 5.86 4.58
CA ALA A 79 15.25 5.79 3.16
C ALA A 79 15.67 7.16 2.62
N THR A 80 14.95 8.22 2.99
CA THR A 80 15.30 9.60 2.61
C THR A 80 16.62 10.02 3.25
N ALA A 81 16.85 9.66 4.52
CA ALA A 81 18.08 10.02 5.21
C ALA A 81 19.31 9.33 4.63
N MET A 82 19.18 8.08 4.19
CA MET A 82 20.25 7.36 3.50
C MET A 82 20.70 8.08 2.22
N VAL A 83 19.75 8.64 1.45
CA VAL A 83 20.08 9.43 0.25
C VAL A 83 20.84 10.71 0.64
N VAL A 84 20.40 11.43 1.67
CA VAL A 84 21.07 12.66 2.12
C VAL A 84 22.50 12.38 2.63
N ILE A 85 22.69 11.33 3.45
CA ILE A 85 24.01 10.99 4.02
C ILE A 85 25.03 10.65 2.93
N THR A 86 24.58 10.00 1.85
CA THR A 86 25.46 9.60 0.74
C THR A 86 25.85 10.76 -0.18
N GLN A 87 24.99 11.78 -0.29
CA GLN A 87 25.27 12.96 -1.11
C GLN A 87 26.09 14.02 -0.34
N ASP A 88 25.69 14.33 0.89
CA ASP A 88 26.36 15.33 1.74
C ASP A 88 26.49 14.82 3.19
N PRO A 89 27.62 14.15 3.54
CA PRO A 89 27.84 13.58 4.87
C PRO A 89 27.83 14.61 6.01
N TRP A 90 28.02 15.88 5.70
CA TRP A 90 28.18 16.99 6.66
C TRP A 90 26.88 17.73 6.98
N VAL A 91 25.72 17.21 6.59
CA VAL A 91 24.40 17.74 6.97
C VAL A 91 23.83 16.93 8.15
N PRO A 92 24.21 17.25 9.40
CA PRO A 92 23.84 16.46 10.58
C PRO A 92 22.34 16.57 10.94
N GLY A 93 21.62 17.56 10.41
CA GLY A 93 20.24 17.83 10.80
C GLY A 93 19.29 16.69 10.43
N PHE A 94 19.31 16.23 9.18
CA PHE A 94 18.35 15.24 8.69
C PHE A 94 18.69 13.82 9.14
N SER A 95 19.98 13.48 9.21
CA SER A 95 20.46 12.18 9.70
C SER A 95 20.18 11.98 11.19
N ALA A 96 20.33 13.03 12.01
CA ALA A 96 19.99 12.97 13.43
C ALA A 96 18.49 12.75 13.66
N ILE A 97 17.62 13.41 12.89
CA ILE A 97 16.17 13.22 12.97
C ILE A 97 15.82 11.77 12.65
N ALA A 98 16.36 11.21 11.56
CA ALA A 98 16.10 9.81 11.20
C ALA A 98 16.57 8.81 12.27
N ALA A 99 17.73 9.05 12.90
CA ALA A 99 18.22 8.22 13.99
C ALA A 99 17.30 8.28 15.24
N ILE A 100 16.77 9.47 15.56
CA ILE A 100 15.81 9.65 16.67
C ILE A 100 14.51 8.88 16.37
N PHE A 101 13.96 9.03 15.16
CA PHE A 101 12.75 8.31 14.74
C PHE A 101 12.95 6.79 14.78
N ALA A 102 14.11 6.30 14.34
CA ALA A 102 14.47 4.88 14.43
C ALA A 102 14.56 4.39 15.88
N GLY A 103 15.13 5.20 16.78
CA GLY A 103 15.17 4.92 18.22
C GLY A 103 13.77 4.84 18.85
N ILE A 104 12.89 5.79 18.53
CA ILE A 104 11.49 5.79 19.01
C ILE A 104 10.73 4.57 18.48
N GLY A 105 10.92 4.23 17.19
CA GLY A 105 10.32 3.04 16.59
C GLY A 105 10.77 1.74 17.25
N LEU A 106 12.08 1.60 17.52
CA LEU A 106 12.65 0.45 18.23
C LEU A 106 12.08 0.32 19.65
N LEU A 107 12.00 1.44 20.38
CA LEU A 107 11.40 1.48 21.72
C LEU A 107 9.92 1.09 21.68
N GLY A 108 9.18 1.55 20.68
CA GLY A 108 7.80 1.14 20.43
C GLY A 108 7.70 -0.38 20.30
N VAL A 109 8.48 -0.99 19.41
CA VAL A 109 8.51 -2.46 19.23
C VAL A 109 8.83 -3.18 20.53
N ILE A 110 9.86 -2.74 21.26
CA ILE A 110 10.30 -3.39 22.50
C ILE A 110 9.23 -3.29 23.59
N SER A 111 8.59 -2.12 23.74
CA SER A 111 7.52 -1.90 24.71
C SER A 111 6.26 -2.71 24.40
N LEU A 112 6.03 -3.01 23.13
CA LEU A 112 4.84 -3.72 22.64
C LEU A 112 5.06 -5.22 22.47
N ARG A 113 6.28 -5.73 22.74
CA ARG A 113 6.62 -7.16 22.70
C ARG A 113 6.11 -7.95 23.92
N ARG A 114 5.08 -7.46 24.63
CA ARG A 114 4.44 -8.17 25.73
C ARG A 114 3.19 -8.91 25.23
#